data_AF-A0A5C7UMS5-F1
#
_entry.id   AF-A0A5C7UMS5-F1
#
_cell.length_a   1.000
_cell.length_b   1.000
_cell.length_c   1.000
_cell.angle_alpha   90.00
_cell.angle_beta   90.00
_cell.angle_gamma   90.00
#
_symmetry.space_group_name_H-M   'P 1'
#
loop_
_entity.id
_entity.type
_entity.pdbx_description
1 polymer ?
#
loop_
_entity_poly.entity_id
_entity_poly.type
_entity_poly.pdbx_seq_one_letter_code
_entity_poly.pdbx_strand_id
1 'polypeptide(L)'
;AYSGRCLLSGYFNHRDPNQGTCTNSCRWDYKVAKASEDPTGDIYLLEEGNRPGEWMPIEEDMHGTYILNSKDLRAIEHVQRLTEMGIDSFKIEGRTKSPYYVARTAQAYRSAIDDAVAGRPFNPELLGHLEGLANRGYTDGFYVRHHDQDHQNYLRGFSLSGRSLYVGNVVDVDEARQLVKVEAKNKFAVGDKLEVIQPSGNTDIVIEEIFNTKGEAMRVVPGAGYTVWVKLPLSSNGAFLARYTTQENASKLEQIPIMEA
;
A
#
# COMPACT_ATOMS: atom_id res chain seq x y z
N ALA A 1 13.38 -3.14 4.86
CA ALA A 1 14.11 -2.39 3.82
C ALA A 1 14.20 -0.95 4.31
N TYR A 2 15.38 -0.48 4.72
CA TYR A 2 15.50 0.77 5.49
C TYR A 2 15.49 2.04 4.63
N SER A 3 15.57 1.91 3.30
CA SER A 3 15.78 3.07 2.43
C SER A 3 14.87 3.17 1.20
N GLY A 4 14.43 2.06 0.60
CA GLY A 4 13.58 2.08 -0.62
C GLY A 4 14.21 2.71 -1.87
N ARG A 5 15.42 3.30 -1.78
CA ARG A 5 16.04 4.07 -2.86
C ARG A 5 16.90 3.20 -3.77
N CYS A 6 16.40 2.93 -4.98
CA CYS A 6 17.11 2.15 -5.98
C CYS A 6 18.46 2.79 -6.41
N LEU A 7 18.56 4.12 -6.41
CA LEU A 7 19.78 4.87 -6.79
C LEU A 7 21.02 4.43 -6.00
N LEU A 8 20.84 3.94 -4.77
CA LEU A 8 21.95 3.44 -3.94
C LEU A 8 22.72 2.29 -4.61
N SER A 9 22.08 1.50 -5.47
CA SER A 9 22.76 0.44 -6.21
C SER A 9 23.75 1.02 -7.22
N GLY A 10 23.36 2.10 -7.90
CA GLY A 10 24.22 2.83 -8.83
C GLY A 10 25.35 3.55 -8.12
N TYR A 11 25.05 4.20 -7.00
CA TYR A 11 26.05 4.94 -6.23
C TYR A 11 27.10 4.02 -5.59
N PHE A 12 26.68 3.01 -4.83
CA PHE A 12 27.64 2.14 -4.12
C PHE A 12 28.33 1.14 -5.03
N ASN A 13 27.62 0.55 -6.00
CA ASN A 13 28.13 -0.62 -6.72
C ASN A 13 28.28 -0.38 -8.22
N HIS A 14 28.06 0.85 -8.70
CA HIS A 14 28.05 1.17 -10.12
C HIS A 14 27.12 0.26 -10.93
N ARG A 15 26.04 -0.20 -10.30
CA ARG A 15 25.03 -1.08 -10.89
C ARG A 15 23.70 -0.39 -10.99
N ASP A 16 23.32 -0.05 -12.22
CA ASP A 16 22.07 0.65 -12.50
C ASP A 16 20.86 -0.25 -12.17
N PRO A 17 20.04 0.14 -11.18
CA PRO A 17 18.83 -0.60 -10.83
C PRO A 17 17.76 -0.59 -11.93
N ASN A 18 17.76 0.42 -12.81
CA ASN A 18 16.79 0.55 -13.90
C ASN A 18 17.08 -0.41 -15.06
N GLN A 19 18.33 -0.87 -15.18
CA GLN A 19 18.77 -1.88 -16.15
C GLN A 19 18.70 -3.31 -15.59
N GLY A 20 18.04 -3.51 -14.45
CA GLY A 20 17.89 -4.84 -13.84
C GLY A 20 19.15 -5.36 -13.11
N THR A 21 20.20 -4.55 -12.97
CA THR A 21 21.46 -4.96 -12.32
C THR A 21 21.49 -4.71 -10.80
N CYS A 22 20.34 -4.38 -10.21
CA CYS A 22 20.20 -3.98 -8.80
C CYS A 22 20.85 -4.96 -7.80
N THR A 23 21.68 -4.44 -6.89
CA THR A 23 22.33 -5.23 -5.82
C THR A 23 21.54 -5.28 -4.51
N ASN A 24 20.35 -4.67 -4.48
CA ASN A 24 19.52 -4.51 -3.28
C ASN A 24 20.23 -3.77 -2.13
N SER A 25 21.12 -2.81 -2.43
CA SER A 25 21.86 -2.07 -1.41
C SER A 25 20.98 -1.36 -0.39
N CYS A 26 19.78 -0.91 -0.78
CA CYS A 26 18.78 -0.36 0.14
C CYS A 26 18.29 -1.33 1.26
N ARG A 27 18.74 -2.58 1.26
CA ARG A 27 18.46 -3.62 2.28
C ARG A 27 19.70 -4.02 3.09
N TRP A 28 20.86 -3.44 2.81
CA TRP A 28 22.07 -3.73 3.57
C TRP A 28 21.96 -3.23 5.00
N ASP A 29 22.83 -3.76 5.86
CA ASP A 29 22.98 -3.25 7.21
C ASP A 29 23.72 -1.92 7.14
N TYR A 30 23.09 -0.91 7.72
CA TYR A 30 23.63 0.44 7.80
C TYR A 30 23.79 0.83 9.27
N LYS A 31 24.94 1.39 9.61
CA LYS A 31 25.17 2.06 10.89
C LYS A 31 25.15 3.56 10.69
N VAL A 32 24.55 4.28 11.63
CA VAL A 32 24.52 5.73 11.64
C VAL A 32 25.32 6.24 12.84
N ALA A 33 26.21 7.20 12.60
CA ALA A 33 26.94 7.92 13.64
C ALA A 33 26.74 9.43 13.44
N LYS A 34 26.82 10.23 14.51
CA LYS A 34 26.85 11.69 14.38
C LYS A 34 28.27 12.14 14.00
N ALA A 35 28.40 13.03 13.02
CA ALA A 35 29.64 13.75 12.75
C ALA A 35 29.70 15.04 13.60
N SER A 36 30.85 15.74 13.58
CA SER A 36 30.93 17.05 14.22
C SER A 36 30.16 18.08 13.39
N GLU A 37 29.27 18.82 14.04
CA GLU A 37 28.53 19.95 13.46
C GLU A 37 29.48 20.99 12.85
N ASP A 38 29.12 21.49 11.68
CA ASP A 38 29.65 22.73 11.11
C ASP A 38 28.48 23.72 10.89
N PRO A 39 28.72 24.98 10.48
CA PRO A 39 27.66 25.97 10.31
C PRO A 39 26.58 25.62 9.26
N THR A 40 26.71 24.51 8.53
CA THR A 40 25.79 24.08 7.46
C THR A 40 24.72 23.09 7.92
N GLY A 41 24.81 22.51 9.13
CA GLY A 41 23.76 21.69 9.74
C GLY A 41 24.25 20.44 10.47
N ASP A 42 23.30 19.57 10.85
CA ASP A 42 23.56 18.26 11.47
C ASP A 42 24.09 17.27 10.41
N ILE A 43 25.39 16.97 10.45
CA ILE A 43 25.98 15.95 9.57
C ILE A 43 25.90 14.59 10.25
N TYR A 44 25.24 13.64 9.61
CA TYR A 44 25.26 12.24 10.01
C TYR A 44 26.25 11.47 9.12
N LEU A 45 26.84 10.42 9.66
CA LEU A 45 27.71 9.51 8.94
C LEU A 45 27.01 8.16 8.81
N LEU A 46 27.11 7.58 7.62
CA LEU A 46 26.57 6.27 7.30
C LEU A 46 27.71 5.32 6.96
N GLU A 47 27.74 4.17 7.62
CA GLU A 47 28.59 3.04 7.28
C GLU A 47 27.71 1.91 6.76
N GLU A 48 28.11 1.30 5.65
CA GLU A 48 27.44 0.14 5.07
C GLU A 48 28.25 -1.14 5.31
N GLY A 49 27.58 -2.28 5.48
CA GLY A 49 28.22 -3.52 5.94
C GLY A 49 29.33 -4.11 5.05
N ASN A 50 29.37 -3.80 3.76
CA ASN A 50 30.39 -4.31 2.83
C ASN A 50 31.67 -3.47 2.80
N ARG A 51 31.67 -2.27 3.41
CA ARG A 51 32.85 -1.40 3.55
C ARG A 51 33.01 -0.91 4.99
N PRO A 52 33.38 -1.81 5.93
CA PRO A 52 33.63 -1.42 7.30
C PRO A 52 34.76 -0.39 7.39
N GLY A 53 34.53 0.70 8.13
CA GLY A 53 35.46 1.81 8.31
C GLY A 53 35.28 2.97 7.31
N GLU A 54 34.52 2.77 6.23
CA GLU A 54 34.26 3.82 5.23
C GLU A 54 32.96 4.58 5.54
N TRP A 55 33.08 5.60 6.39
CA TRP A 55 31.96 6.48 6.74
C TRP A 55 31.69 7.50 5.63
N MET A 56 30.42 7.60 5.22
CA MET A 56 29.96 8.55 4.21
C MET A 56 29.06 9.60 4.86
N PRO A 57 29.27 10.90 4.58
CA PRO A 57 28.36 11.92 5.07
C PRO A 57 26.98 11.74 4.43
N ILE A 58 25.95 11.84 5.26
CA ILE A 58 24.57 11.95 4.84
C ILE A 58 24.07 13.28 5.34
N GLU A 59 23.65 14.10 4.40
CA GLU A 59 23.05 15.39 4.67
C GLU A 59 21.54 15.20 4.80
N GLU A 60 20.99 15.82 5.84
CA GLU A 60 19.57 15.99 6.02
C GLU A 60 19.29 17.48 5.84
N ASP A 61 18.44 17.82 4.88
CA ASP A 61 17.94 19.19 4.75
C ASP A 61 16.47 19.24 5.17
N MET A 62 15.81 20.37 4.91
CA MET A 62 14.38 20.53 5.18
C MET A 62 13.47 19.52 4.47
N HIS A 63 13.99 18.71 3.53
CA HIS A 63 13.31 17.64 2.80
C HIS A 63 13.60 16.24 3.35
N GLY A 64 14.41 16.13 4.41
CA GLY A 64 14.73 14.89 5.13
C GLY A 64 15.96 14.14 4.59
N THR A 65 16.38 13.11 5.31
CA THR A 65 17.57 12.32 4.95
C THR A 65 17.43 11.62 3.58
N TYR A 66 18.37 11.89 2.68
CA TYR A 66 18.37 11.38 1.30
C TYR A 66 18.71 9.90 1.15
N ILE A 67 19.11 9.20 2.22
CA ILE A 67 19.54 7.80 2.14
C ILE A 67 18.61 6.85 2.93
N LEU A 68 17.82 7.32 3.90
CA LEU A 68 17.06 6.46 4.83
C LEU A 68 15.56 6.78 4.88
N ASN A 69 14.88 6.82 3.73
CA ASN A 69 13.43 7.00 3.72
C ASN A 69 12.71 5.66 3.91
N SER A 70 12.01 5.51 5.04
CA SER A 70 11.28 4.30 5.39
C SER A 70 9.82 4.28 4.91
N LYS A 71 9.30 5.41 4.39
CA LYS A 71 7.92 5.53 3.88
C LYS A 71 7.80 5.00 2.46
N ASP A 72 6.59 4.54 2.11
CA ASP A 72 6.28 4.02 0.78
C ASP A 72 5.91 5.19 -0.16
N LEU A 73 6.45 5.20 -1.39
CA LEU A 73 6.08 6.19 -2.40
C LEU A 73 4.65 5.93 -2.88
N ARG A 74 3.76 6.91 -2.72
CA ARG A 74 2.43 6.96 -3.36
C ARG A 74 2.36 8.26 -4.13
N ALA A 75 2.08 8.17 -5.42
CA ALA A 75 2.01 9.34 -6.31
C ALA A 75 0.74 9.31 -7.15
N ILE A 76 -0.33 8.69 -6.63
CA ILE A 76 -1.57 8.49 -7.39
C ILE A 76 -2.27 9.82 -7.67
N GLU A 77 -2.14 10.77 -6.75
CA GLU A 77 -2.61 12.16 -6.85
C GLU A 77 -1.99 12.91 -8.03
N HIS A 78 -0.78 12.50 -8.43
CA HIS A 78 -0.03 13.16 -9.50
C HIS A 78 -0.27 12.54 -10.87
N VAL A 79 -1.03 11.44 -10.95
CA VAL A 79 -1.29 10.74 -12.21
C VAL A 79 -1.90 11.67 -13.25
N GLN A 80 -2.84 12.54 -12.86
CA GLN A 80 -3.45 13.49 -13.79
C GLN A 80 -2.40 14.41 -14.42
N ARG A 81 -1.63 15.13 -13.59
CA ARG A 81 -0.57 16.05 -14.03
C ARG A 81 0.48 15.33 -14.89
N LEU A 82 0.89 14.12 -14.49
CA LEU A 82 1.89 13.34 -15.23
C LEU A 82 1.35 12.88 -16.59
N THR A 83 0.06 12.54 -16.67
CA THR A 83 -0.61 12.21 -17.94
C THR A 83 -0.65 13.42 -18.88
N GLU A 84 -0.98 14.60 -18.36
CA GLU A 84 -0.99 15.86 -19.13
C GLU A 84 0.40 16.23 -19.68
N MET A 85 1.47 15.82 -18.99
CA MET A 85 2.86 15.99 -19.45
C MET A 85 3.28 15.02 -20.57
N GLY A 86 2.44 14.04 -20.92
CA GLY A 86 2.72 13.03 -21.95
C GLY A 86 3.47 11.81 -21.43
N ILE A 87 3.35 11.45 -20.15
CA ILE A 87 3.90 10.19 -19.63
C ILE A 87 3.04 9.00 -20.12
N ASP A 88 3.64 8.08 -20.88
CA ASP A 88 2.93 6.93 -21.45
C ASP A 88 2.76 5.74 -20.50
N SER A 89 3.62 5.63 -19.47
CA SER A 89 3.64 4.45 -18.61
C SER A 89 3.93 4.78 -17.15
N PHE A 90 3.14 4.18 -16.26
CA PHE A 90 3.37 4.19 -14.82
C PHE A 90 3.76 2.79 -14.36
N LYS A 91 4.82 2.71 -13.56
CA LYS A 91 5.29 1.44 -12.98
C LYS A 91 4.92 1.37 -11.50
N ILE A 92 4.20 0.32 -11.14
CA ILE A 92 3.87 0.00 -9.75
C ILE A 92 4.83 -1.08 -9.26
N GLU A 93 5.51 -0.84 -8.14
CA GLU A 93 6.35 -1.84 -7.47
C GLU A 93 5.49 -2.66 -6.50
N GLY A 94 5.50 -3.99 -6.67
CA GLY A 94 4.80 -4.92 -5.80
C GLY A 94 5.64 -6.13 -5.37
N ARG A 95 6.98 -6.05 -5.42
CA ARG A 95 7.82 -7.21 -5.06
C ARG A 95 7.58 -7.54 -3.60
N THR A 96 7.44 -8.83 -3.29
CA THR A 96 7.11 -9.32 -1.93
C THR A 96 5.76 -8.87 -1.37
N LYS A 97 4.93 -8.16 -2.15
CA LYS A 97 3.57 -7.80 -1.75
C LYS A 97 2.60 -8.94 -2.08
N SER A 98 1.48 -8.99 -1.37
CA SER A 98 0.45 -10.01 -1.58
C SER A 98 -0.29 -9.80 -2.92
N PRO A 99 -0.92 -10.84 -3.50
CA PRO A 99 -1.77 -10.68 -4.67
C PRO A 99 -2.87 -9.62 -4.48
N TYR A 100 -3.46 -9.57 -3.28
CA TYR A 100 -4.44 -8.56 -2.89
C TYR A 100 -3.89 -7.13 -2.99
N TYR A 101 -2.68 -6.89 -2.45
CA TYR A 101 -2.04 -5.58 -2.52
C TYR A 101 -1.83 -5.15 -3.97
N VAL A 102 -1.30 -6.05 -4.81
CA VAL A 102 -1.03 -5.76 -6.22
C VAL A 102 -2.33 -5.47 -6.97
N ALA A 103 -3.38 -6.27 -6.74
CA ALA A 103 -4.69 -6.07 -7.36
C ALA A 103 -5.31 -4.72 -6.99
N ARG A 104 -5.34 -4.37 -5.70
CA ARG A 104 -5.88 -3.09 -5.22
C ARG A 104 -5.09 -1.89 -5.74
N THR A 105 -3.76 -1.97 -5.68
CA THR A 105 -2.91 -0.88 -6.14
C THR A 105 -3.06 -0.69 -7.66
N ALA A 106 -3.05 -1.78 -8.42
CA ALA A 106 -3.23 -1.71 -9.88
C ALA A 106 -4.61 -1.17 -10.26
N GLN A 107 -5.68 -1.62 -9.60
CA GLN A 107 -7.05 -1.13 -9.84
C GLN A 107 -7.17 0.37 -9.54
N ALA A 108 -6.61 0.84 -8.42
CA ALA A 108 -6.64 2.25 -8.04
C ALA A 108 -5.90 3.13 -9.07
N TYR A 109 -4.67 2.77 -9.42
CA TYR A 109 -3.91 3.52 -10.43
C TYR A 109 -4.54 3.43 -11.82
N ARG A 110 -5.12 2.29 -12.22
CA ARG A 110 -5.83 2.16 -13.49
C ARG A 110 -7.01 3.14 -13.55
N SER A 111 -7.79 3.22 -12.48
CA SER A 111 -8.91 4.17 -12.36
C SER A 111 -8.42 5.62 -12.47
N ALA A 112 -7.34 5.97 -11.76
CA ALA A 112 -6.76 7.31 -11.83
C ALA A 112 -6.26 7.68 -13.24
N ILE A 113 -5.66 6.73 -13.97
CA ILE A 113 -5.23 6.96 -15.35
C ILE A 113 -6.45 7.09 -16.28
N ASP A 114 -7.47 6.25 -16.11
CA ASP A 114 -8.68 6.31 -16.94
C ASP A 114 -9.45 7.62 -16.72
N ASP A 115 -9.47 8.14 -15.50
CA ASP A 115 -10.01 9.47 -15.18
C ASP A 115 -9.18 10.57 -15.83
N ALA A 116 -7.86 10.53 -15.68
CA ALA A 116 -6.95 11.51 -16.28
C ALA A 116 -7.06 11.58 -17.80
N VAL A 117 -7.04 10.43 -18.49
CA VAL A 117 -7.16 10.34 -19.95
C VAL A 117 -8.52 10.87 -20.44
N ALA A 118 -9.58 10.67 -19.65
CA ALA A 118 -10.91 11.18 -19.97
C ALA A 118 -11.12 12.65 -19.56
N GLY A 119 -10.11 13.32 -18.98
CA GLY A 119 -10.23 14.69 -18.48
C GLY A 119 -11.14 14.83 -17.25
N ARG A 120 -11.36 13.74 -16.51
CA ARG A 120 -12.10 13.78 -15.24
C ARG A 120 -11.17 14.18 -14.10
N PRO A 121 -11.68 14.92 -13.09
CA PRO A 121 -10.88 15.26 -11.91
C PRO A 121 -10.48 14.01 -11.13
N PHE A 122 -9.35 14.06 -10.43
CA PHE A 122 -8.89 12.99 -9.55
C PHE A 122 -9.97 12.59 -8.53
N ASN A 123 -10.27 11.29 -8.42
CA ASN A 123 -11.16 10.74 -7.40
C ASN A 123 -10.41 10.52 -6.07
N PRO A 124 -10.72 11.29 -5.00
CA PRO A 124 -10.04 11.17 -3.70
C PRO A 124 -10.27 9.82 -2.99
N GLU A 125 -11.34 9.09 -3.30
CA GLU A 125 -11.63 7.78 -2.70
C GLU A 125 -10.51 6.76 -2.96
N LEU A 126 -9.78 6.93 -4.07
CA LEU A 126 -8.63 6.11 -4.43
C LEU A 126 -7.52 6.17 -3.37
N LEU A 127 -7.41 7.25 -2.62
CA LEU A 127 -6.48 7.37 -1.50
C LEU A 127 -6.85 6.43 -0.37
N GLY A 128 -8.13 6.38 -0.01
CA GLY A 128 -8.65 5.47 1.02
C GLY A 128 -8.44 4.00 0.66
N HIS A 129 -8.60 3.66 -0.63
CA HIS A 129 -8.34 2.30 -1.11
C HIS A 129 -6.90 1.84 -0.91
N LEU A 130 -5.94 2.77 -1.02
CA LEU A 130 -4.51 2.49 -0.82
C LEU A 130 -4.16 2.51 0.67
N GLU A 131 -4.73 3.43 1.46
CA GLU A 131 -4.49 3.54 2.90
C GLU A 131 -4.83 2.24 3.66
N GLY A 132 -5.83 1.49 3.19
CA GLY A 132 -6.19 0.18 3.73
C GLY A 132 -5.17 -0.94 3.47
N LEU A 133 -4.14 -0.70 2.66
CA LEU A 133 -3.09 -1.67 2.35
C LEU A 133 -1.92 -1.57 3.34
N ALA A 134 -1.20 -2.68 3.51
CA ALA A 134 0.01 -2.70 4.34
C ALA A 134 1.08 -1.75 3.78
N ASN A 135 1.28 -0.65 4.48
CA ASN A 135 2.21 0.43 4.14
C ASN A 135 2.99 0.89 5.38
N ARG A 136 4.01 1.72 5.18
CA ARG A 136 4.86 2.30 6.25
C ARG A 136 4.67 3.81 6.39
N GLY A 137 3.46 4.27 6.08
CA GLY A 137 3.17 5.66 5.74
C GLY A 137 3.50 5.97 4.28
N TYR A 138 2.84 6.98 3.75
CA TYR A 138 3.04 7.45 2.38
C TYR A 138 3.87 8.73 2.31
N THR A 139 4.53 8.89 1.17
CA THR A 139 5.21 10.12 0.76
C THR A 139 5.02 10.32 -0.73
N ASP A 140 4.88 11.57 -1.15
CA ASP A 140 4.82 11.96 -2.56
C ASP A 140 6.24 12.07 -3.16
N GLY A 141 7.26 11.68 -2.40
CA GLY A 141 8.65 11.75 -2.83
C GLY A 141 9.05 13.16 -3.23
N PHE A 142 9.49 13.32 -4.48
CA PHE A 142 9.95 14.61 -5.02
C PHE A 142 8.94 15.25 -6.01
N TYR A 143 7.71 14.73 -6.12
CA TYR A 143 6.71 15.28 -7.03
C TYR A 143 6.19 16.65 -6.58
N VAL A 144 6.27 16.94 -5.28
CA VAL A 144 5.87 18.20 -4.67
C VAL A 144 6.97 18.67 -3.73
N ARG A 145 7.38 19.94 -3.87
CA ARG A 145 8.45 20.53 -3.04
C ARG A 145 7.93 20.95 -1.65
N HIS A 146 6.69 21.43 -1.58
CA HIS A 146 5.96 21.76 -0.35
C HIS A 146 4.48 21.46 -0.54
N HIS A 147 3.87 20.70 0.35
CA HIS A 147 2.41 20.61 0.41
C HIS A 147 1.86 21.94 0.90
N ASP A 148 0.84 22.48 0.22
CA ASP A 148 0.07 23.58 0.79
C ASP A 148 -0.67 23.11 2.07
N GLN A 149 -1.04 24.05 2.93
CA GLN A 149 -1.76 23.74 4.17
C GLN A 149 -3.12 23.06 3.89
N ASP A 150 -3.70 23.29 2.71
CA ASP A 150 -4.96 22.69 2.29
C ASP A 150 -4.82 21.18 1.97
N HIS A 151 -3.68 20.72 1.42
CA HIS A 151 -3.37 19.29 1.23
C HIS A 151 -3.27 18.54 2.56
N GLN A 152 -2.71 19.17 3.60
CA GLN A 152 -2.56 18.53 4.91
C GLN A 152 -3.92 18.24 5.58
N ASN A 153 -4.89 19.14 5.40
CA ASN A 153 -6.26 18.92 5.85
C ASN A 153 -6.99 17.85 5.03
N TYR A 154 -6.71 17.76 3.71
CA TYR A 154 -7.26 16.73 2.82
C TYR A 154 -6.81 15.30 3.19
N LEU A 155 -5.52 15.11 3.52
CA LEU A 155 -4.96 13.81 3.92
C LEU A 155 -5.55 13.31 5.26
N ARG A 156 -5.80 14.21 6.20
CA ARG A 156 -6.45 13.87 7.48
C ARG A 156 -7.95 13.58 7.35
N GLY A 157 -8.66 14.29 6.46
CA GLY A 157 -10.11 14.18 6.30
C GLY A 157 -10.59 12.83 5.76
N PHE A 158 -9.82 12.19 4.86
CA PHE A 158 -10.19 10.90 4.24
C PHE A 158 -9.60 9.67 4.93
N SER A 159 -8.66 9.85 5.88
CA SER A 159 -8.17 8.79 6.78
C SER A 159 -9.29 8.17 7.65
N LEU A 160 -10.49 8.76 7.61
CA LEU A 160 -11.68 8.36 8.39
C LEU A 160 -12.60 7.38 7.65
N SER A 161 -12.40 7.16 6.34
CA SER A 161 -13.27 6.31 5.53
C SER A 161 -12.90 4.83 5.64
N GLY A 162 -13.41 4.18 6.68
CA GLY A 162 -13.69 2.74 6.76
C GLY A 162 -12.54 1.80 6.38
N ARG A 163 -11.64 1.52 7.34
CA ARG A 163 -10.60 0.48 7.18
C ARG A 163 -11.25 -0.84 6.74
N SER A 164 -11.00 -1.29 5.52
CA SER A 164 -11.39 -2.62 5.05
C SER A 164 -10.30 -3.63 5.41
N LEU A 165 -10.66 -4.77 6.00
CA LEU A 165 -9.73 -5.87 6.29
C LEU A 165 -9.84 -6.92 5.20
N TYR A 166 -8.74 -7.25 4.53
CA TYR A 166 -8.72 -8.37 3.57
C TYR A 166 -9.08 -9.70 4.26
N VAL A 167 -10.16 -10.37 3.83
CA VAL A 167 -10.66 -11.60 4.49
C VAL A 167 -10.47 -12.87 3.67
N GLY A 168 -10.31 -12.79 2.35
CA GLY A 168 -10.06 -13.98 1.53
C GLY A 168 -10.20 -13.74 0.04
N ASN A 169 -9.97 -14.80 -0.73
CA ASN A 169 -10.10 -14.80 -2.19
C ASN A 169 -11.09 -15.87 -2.65
N VAL A 170 -11.85 -15.54 -3.69
CA VAL A 170 -12.76 -16.47 -4.37
C VAL A 170 -11.93 -17.42 -5.24
N VAL A 171 -12.00 -18.71 -4.94
CA VAL A 171 -11.27 -19.76 -5.67
C VAL A 171 -12.17 -20.56 -6.61
N ASP A 172 -13.49 -20.51 -6.41
CA ASP A 172 -14.47 -21.23 -7.24
C ASP A 172 -15.86 -20.58 -7.12
N VAL A 173 -16.71 -20.82 -8.12
CA VAL A 173 -18.07 -20.25 -8.19
C VAL A 173 -19.04 -21.35 -8.65
N ASP A 174 -20.10 -21.56 -7.87
CA ASP A 174 -21.28 -22.36 -8.23
C ASP A 174 -22.41 -21.39 -8.56
N GLU A 175 -22.53 -21.05 -9.84
CA GLU A 175 -23.56 -20.13 -10.34
C GLU A 175 -24.98 -20.65 -10.12
N ALA A 176 -25.20 -21.96 -10.21
CA ALA A 176 -26.53 -22.55 -10.04
C ALA A 176 -27.07 -22.35 -8.62
N ARG A 177 -26.17 -22.41 -7.62
CA ARG A 177 -26.52 -22.22 -6.20
C ARG A 177 -26.23 -20.82 -5.69
N GLN A 178 -25.62 -19.95 -6.51
CA GLN A 178 -25.14 -18.62 -6.10
C GLN A 178 -24.19 -18.71 -4.89
N LEU A 179 -23.32 -19.73 -4.88
CA LEU A 179 -22.34 -19.95 -3.84
C LEU A 179 -20.94 -19.74 -4.42
N VAL A 180 -20.08 -19.06 -3.67
CA VAL A 180 -18.67 -18.94 -4.02
C VAL A 180 -17.80 -19.59 -2.97
N LYS A 181 -16.79 -20.31 -3.42
CA LYS A 181 -15.80 -20.92 -2.55
C LYS A 181 -14.74 -19.88 -2.21
N VAL A 182 -14.61 -19.60 -0.93
CA VAL A 182 -13.68 -18.61 -0.39
C VAL A 182 -12.56 -19.31 0.36
N GLU A 183 -11.32 -19.03 -0.04
CA GLU A 183 -10.15 -19.32 0.77
C GLU A 183 -9.96 -18.18 1.78
N ALA A 184 -10.24 -18.45 3.06
CA ALA A 184 -10.19 -17.44 4.10
C ALA A 184 -8.75 -17.13 4.51
N LYS A 185 -8.48 -15.85 4.79
CA LYS A 185 -7.21 -15.33 5.33
C LYS A 185 -7.41 -14.67 6.69
N ASN A 186 -8.53 -13.97 6.90
CA ASN A 186 -8.90 -13.37 8.18
C ASN A 186 -10.35 -13.72 8.55
N LYS A 187 -10.71 -13.46 9.81
CA LYS A 187 -12.05 -13.72 10.34
C LYS A 187 -13.12 -12.89 9.64
N PHE A 188 -14.24 -13.53 9.31
CA PHE A 188 -15.49 -12.87 8.88
C PHE A 188 -16.71 -13.71 9.30
N ALA A 189 -17.89 -13.12 9.28
CA ALA A 189 -19.12 -13.73 9.79
C ALA A 189 -20.36 -13.35 8.97
N VAL A 190 -21.42 -14.15 9.08
CA VAL A 190 -22.76 -13.79 8.59
C VAL A 190 -23.18 -12.45 9.21
N GLY A 191 -23.64 -11.53 8.36
CA GLY A 191 -23.98 -10.14 8.70
C GLY A 191 -22.85 -9.14 8.46
N ASP A 192 -21.61 -9.58 8.23
CA ASP A 192 -20.52 -8.67 7.88
C ASP A 192 -20.76 -8.05 6.49
N LYS A 193 -20.48 -6.76 6.35
CA LYS A 193 -20.44 -6.08 5.04
C LYS A 193 -19.08 -6.31 4.40
N LEU A 194 -19.07 -6.91 3.22
CA LEU A 194 -17.89 -7.13 2.38
C LEU A 194 -17.89 -6.22 1.16
N GLU A 195 -16.70 -5.76 0.81
CA GLU A 195 -16.34 -5.24 -0.51
C GLU A 195 -15.80 -6.41 -1.34
N VAL A 196 -16.48 -6.72 -2.44
CA VAL A 196 -16.02 -7.64 -3.48
C VAL A 196 -15.22 -6.86 -4.50
N ILE A 197 -14.02 -7.32 -4.81
CA ILE A 197 -13.04 -6.57 -5.58
C ILE A 197 -12.72 -7.36 -6.85
N GLN A 198 -13.09 -6.79 -7.99
CA GLN A 198 -12.91 -7.38 -9.31
C GLN A 198 -12.32 -6.36 -10.30
N PRO A 199 -11.67 -6.81 -11.39
CA PRO A 199 -11.17 -5.91 -12.42
C PRO A 199 -12.24 -4.97 -13.02
N SER A 200 -13.49 -5.41 -13.07
CA SER A 200 -14.64 -4.64 -13.56
C SER A 200 -15.17 -3.58 -12.60
N GLY A 201 -14.72 -3.60 -11.33
CA GLY A 201 -15.19 -2.70 -10.29
C GLY A 201 -15.39 -3.41 -8.94
N ASN A 202 -15.76 -2.63 -7.94
CA ASN A 202 -16.04 -3.13 -6.60
C ASN A 202 -17.54 -3.17 -6.34
N THR A 203 -18.00 -4.15 -5.58
CA THR A 203 -19.41 -4.30 -5.21
C THR A 203 -19.53 -4.61 -3.73
N ASP A 204 -20.44 -3.91 -3.06
CA ASP A 204 -20.75 -4.15 -1.65
C ASP A 204 -21.80 -5.24 -1.48
N ILE A 205 -21.58 -6.11 -0.50
CA ILE A 205 -22.52 -7.19 -0.16
C ILE A 205 -22.53 -7.46 1.33
N VAL A 206 -23.69 -7.87 1.85
CA VAL A 206 -23.83 -8.38 3.22
C VAL A 206 -23.85 -9.89 3.16
N ILE A 207 -23.05 -10.55 4.00
CA ILE A 207 -23.02 -12.01 4.02
C ILE A 207 -24.30 -12.55 4.65
N GLU A 208 -25.11 -13.26 3.87
CA GLU A 208 -26.34 -13.89 4.37
C GLU A 208 -26.08 -15.29 4.94
N GLU A 209 -25.30 -16.09 4.21
CA GLU A 209 -25.16 -17.52 4.49
C GLU A 209 -23.72 -17.97 4.21
N ILE A 210 -23.18 -18.78 5.13
CA ILE A 210 -21.87 -19.42 5.00
C ILE A 210 -22.04 -20.91 5.31
N PHE A 211 -21.39 -21.76 4.51
CA PHE A 211 -21.36 -23.19 4.68
C PHE A 211 -19.91 -23.68 4.72
N ASN A 212 -19.64 -24.71 5.52
CA ASN A 212 -18.35 -25.39 5.46
C ASN A 212 -18.24 -26.27 4.20
N THR A 213 -17.10 -26.94 4.02
CA THR A 213 -16.88 -27.85 2.88
C THR A 213 -17.79 -29.08 2.86
N LYS A 214 -18.47 -29.40 3.98
CA LYS A 214 -19.45 -30.48 4.09
C LYS A 214 -20.89 -30.01 3.81
N GLY A 215 -21.09 -28.71 3.56
CA GLY A 215 -22.42 -28.11 3.35
C GLY A 215 -23.17 -27.77 4.64
N GLU A 216 -22.52 -27.83 5.81
CA GLU A 216 -23.13 -27.46 7.09
C GLU A 216 -23.03 -25.95 7.28
N ALA A 217 -24.14 -25.31 7.67
CA ALA A 217 -24.19 -23.87 7.91
C ALA A 217 -23.27 -23.46 9.07
N MET A 218 -22.59 -22.34 8.91
CA MET A 218 -21.76 -21.72 9.94
C MET A 218 -21.98 -20.21 9.98
N ARG A 219 -21.82 -19.63 11.18
CA ARG A 219 -21.99 -18.18 11.36
C ARG A 219 -20.68 -17.41 11.28
N VAL A 220 -19.55 -18.05 11.58
CA VAL A 220 -18.25 -17.38 11.71
C VAL A 220 -17.18 -18.25 11.06
N VAL A 221 -16.35 -17.63 10.23
CA VAL A 221 -15.14 -18.20 9.65
C VAL A 221 -13.96 -17.71 10.47
N PRO A 222 -13.17 -18.59 11.11
CA PRO A 222 -12.07 -18.17 11.99
C PRO A 222 -10.94 -17.43 11.27
N GLY A 223 -10.72 -17.70 9.98
CA GLY A 223 -9.69 -17.07 9.16
C GLY A 223 -8.82 -18.08 8.42
N ALA A 224 -7.51 -17.83 8.35
CA ALA A 224 -6.55 -18.66 7.65
C ALA A 224 -6.69 -20.17 7.94
N GLY A 225 -6.60 -20.99 6.89
CA GLY A 225 -6.76 -22.45 6.96
C GLY A 225 -8.19 -22.94 6.74
N TYR A 226 -9.18 -22.04 6.68
CA TYR A 226 -10.56 -22.39 6.36
C TYR A 226 -10.86 -22.15 4.88
N THR A 227 -11.58 -23.08 4.28
CA THR A 227 -12.25 -22.90 2.99
C THR A 227 -13.73 -23.08 3.20
N VAL A 228 -14.53 -22.12 2.75
CA VAL A 228 -15.98 -22.08 2.98
C VAL A 228 -16.72 -21.74 1.71
N TRP A 229 -18.00 -22.08 1.65
CA TRP A 229 -18.92 -21.58 0.64
C TRP A 229 -19.71 -20.41 1.20
N VAL A 230 -19.78 -19.31 0.47
CA VAL A 230 -20.51 -18.11 0.86
C VAL A 230 -21.53 -17.80 -0.21
N LYS A 231 -22.77 -17.51 0.17
CA LYS A 231 -23.82 -17.11 -0.77
C LYS A 231 -23.55 -15.71 -1.27
N LEU A 232 -23.05 -15.59 -2.50
CA LEU A 232 -22.69 -14.33 -3.15
C LEU A 232 -23.05 -14.43 -4.65
N PRO A 233 -23.74 -13.44 -5.24
CA PRO A 233 -24.14 -13.45 -6.64
C PRO A 233 -22.97 -13.01 -7.52
N LEU A 234 -21.90 -13.80 -7.52
CA LEU A 234 -20.74 -13.58 -8.37
C LEU A 234 -20.73 -14.61 -9.50
N SER A 235 -20.34 -14.16 -10.68
CA SER A 235 -20.21 -14.99 -11.89
C SER A 235 -18.75 -15.14 -12.35
N SER A 236 -17.78 -14.63 -11.58
CA SER A 236 -16.37 -14.71 -11.96
C SER A 236 -15.47 -15.13 -10.80
N ASN A 237 -14.51 -16.00 -11.14
CA ASN A 237 -13.47 -16.47 -10.23
C ASN A 237 -12.40 -15.39 -9.98
N GLY A 238 -11.66 -15.50 -8.88
CA GLY A 238 -10.50 -14.66 -8.61
C GLY A 238 -10.81 -13.29 -7.99
N ALA A 239 -12.06 -13.05 -7.58
CA ALA A 239 -12.40 -11.87 -6.80
C ALA A 239 -11.71 -11.89 -5.42
N PHE A 240 -11.31 -10.72 -4.93
CA PHE A 240 -10.86 -10.56 -3.55
C PHE A 240 -12.00 -10.04 -2.68
N LEU A 241 -12.01 -10.45 -1.41
CA LEU A 241 -13.01 -10.05 -0.43
C LEU A 241 -12.33 -9.28 0.69
N ALA A 242 -12.83 -8.07 0.96
CA ALA A 242 -12.43 -7.27 2.10
C ALA A 242 -13.64 -6.94 2.96
N ARG A 243 -13.53 -7.05 4.28
CA ARG A 243 -14.61 -6.72 5.21
C ARG A 243 -14.46 -5.30 5.71
N TYR A 244 -15.52 -4.50 5.66
CA TYR A 244 -15.54 -3.19 6.31
C TYR A 244 -15.41 -3.33 7.83
N THR A 245 -14.46 -2.63 8.44
CA THR A 245 -14.34 -2.56 9.91
C THR A 245 -15.08 -1.34 10.43
N THR A 246 -15.87 -1.52 11.49
CA THR A 246 -16.42 -0.41 12.27
C THR A 246 -15.31 0.20 13.14
N GLN A 247 -15.34 1.52 13.32
CA GLN A 247 -14.26 2.40 13.83
C GLN A 247 -13.65 2.09 15.23
N GLU A 248 -13.98 0.99 15.90
CA GLU A 248 -13.54 0.77 17.30
C GLU A 248 -12.07 0.35 17.48
N ASN A 249 -11.30 0.14 16.41
CA ASN A 249 -9.88 -0.20 16.51
C ASN A 249 -8.99 0.72 15.65
N ALA A 250 -9.02 2.02 15.95
CA ALA A 250 -7.93 2.91 15.58
C ALA A 250 -6.64 2.42 16.26
N SER A 251 -5.78 1.77 15.47
CA SER A 251 -4.39 1.43 15.75
C SER A 251 -3.71 2.28 16.84
N LYS A 252 -3.13 1.62 17.85
CA LYS A 252 -2.28 2.19 18.91
C LYS A 252 -1.05 2.98 18.40
N LEU A 253 -0.84 3.09 17.08
CA LEU A 253 0.24 3.86 16.47
C LEU A 253 0.02 5.38 16.54
N GLU A 254 -1.20 5.86 16.80
CA GLU A 254 -1.48 7.30 16.95
C GLU A 254 -1.14 7.86 18.34
N GLN A 255 -0.64 7.03 19.28
CA GLN A 255 -0.28 7.45 20.64
C GLN A 255 1.22 7.66 20.87
N ILE A 256 2.04 7.74 19.82
CA ILE A 256 3.44 8.15 19.98
C ILE A 256 3.47 9.68 19.92
N PRO A 257 3.73 10.39 21.04
CA PRO A 257 3.91 11.83 20.99
C PRO A 257 5.13 12.10 20.11
N ILE A 258 4.93 12.85 19.03
CA ILE A 258 6.03 13.50 18.33
C ILE A 258 6.59 14.48 19.37
N MET A 259 7.77 14.18 19.90
CA MET A 259 8.51 15.15 20.69
C MET A 259 8.78 16.33 19.76
N GLU A 260 8.15 17.47 20.07
CA GLU A 260 8.51 18.75 19.48
C GLU A 260 9.98 19.02 19.80
N ALA A 261 10.77 19.25 18.74
CA ALA A 261 12.07 19.90 18.81
C ALA A 261 11.88 21.38 18.52
#